data_AF-A0A2H9T6M0-F1
#
_entry.id   AF-A0A2H9T6M0-F1
#
_cell.length_a   1.000
_cell.length_b   1.000
_cell.length_c   1.000
_cell.angle_alpha   90.00
_cell.angle_beta   90.00
_cell.angle_gamma   90.00
#
_symmetry.space_group_name_H-M   'P 1'
#
loop_
_entity.id
_entity.type
_entity.pdbx_description
1 polymer ?
#
loop_
_entity_poly.entity_id
_entity_poly.type
_entity_poly.pdbx_seq_one_letter_code
_entity_poly.pdbx_strand_id
1 'polypeptide(L)'
;MRRKITKPTTAECDLPKYMRFPLCEPKSATCTHLSELSDMSHDRVNCFLQRENVAPKDLFLEAAARLILEGGTLFVDDTVRDKPYTPITQL
;
A
#
# COMPACT_ATOMS: atom_id res chain seq x y z
N MET A 1 -2.46 2.91 17.81
CA MET A 1 -3.71 3.68 18.04
C MET A 1 -4.13 4.29 16.72
N ARG A 2 -5.31 3.93 16.17
CA ARG A 2 -5.77 4.42 14.85
C ARG A 2 -6.27 5.86 14.97
N ARG A 3 -5.87 6.75 14.06
CA ARG A 3 -6.33 8.14 14.04
C ARG A 3 -7.83 8.17 13.72
N LYS A 4 -8.64 8.79 14.58
CA LYS A 4 -10.06 9.04 14.26
C LYS A 4 -10.14 10.13 13.18
N ILE A 5 -10.74 9.80 12.04
CA ILE A 5 -10.94 10.73 10.94
C ILE A 5 -12.10 11.67 11.31
N THR A 6 -11.81 12.97 11.43
CA THR A 6 -12.78 13.99 11.83
C THR A 6 -13.20 14.94 10.71
N LYS A 7 -12.55 14.86 9.55
CA LYS A 7 -12.82 15.69 8.36
C LYS A 7 -13.00 14.79 7.14
N PRO A 8 -13.63 15.25 6.05
CA PRO A 8 -13.62 14.54 4.77
C PRO A 8 -12.20 14.51 4.18
N THR A 9 -11.90 13.48 3.38
CA THR A 9 -10.59 13.35 2.74
C THR A 9 -10.38 14.46 1.71
N THR A 10 -9.18 15.04 1.71
CA THR A 10 -8.70 15.98 0.69
C THR A 10 -7.57 15.33 -0.13
N ALA A 11 -7.46 14.00 -0.05
CA ALA A 11 -6.50 13.25 -0.84
C ALA A 11 -7.11 13.00 -2.23
N GLU A 12 -6.34 13.31 -3.26
CA GLU A 12 -6.64 12.96 -4.64
C GLU A 12 -6.27 11.50 -4.96
N CYS A 13 -5.62 10.83 -4.00
CA CYS A 13 -5.27 9.42 -4.03
C CYS A 13 -6.33 8.61 -3.28
N ASP A 14 -6.74 7.48 -3.85
CA ASP A 14 -7.64 6.50 -3.26
C ASP A 14 -7.03 5.09 -3.30
N LEU A 15 -7.70 4.12 -2.65
CA LEU A 15 -7.18 2.76 -2.52
C LEU A 15 -7.00 2.05 -3.88
N PRO A 16 -7.96 2.11 -4.84
CA PRO A 16 -7.77 1.50 -6.15
C PRO A 16 -6.61 2.11 -6.94
N LYS A 17 -6.46 3.45 -6.95
CA LYS A 17 -5.38 4.14 -7.65
C LYS A 17 -4.03 3.79 -7.03
N TYR A 18 -3.95 3.76 -5.70
CA TYR A 18 -2.74 3.35 -5.01
C TYR A 18 -2.41 1.87 -5.26
N MET A 19 -3.36 0.94 -5.17
CA MET A 19 -3.12 -0.50 -5.39
C MET A 19 -2.64 -0.81 -6.79
N ARG A 20 -3.24 -0.18 -7.80
CA ARG A 20 -2.89 -0.45 -9.20
C ARG A 20 -1.43 -0.12 -9.48
N PHE A 21 -0.89 0.89 -8.82
CA PHE A 21 0.46 1.37 -9.06
C PHE A 21 1.55 0.30 -8.77
N PRO A 22 1.63 -0.32 -7.57
CA PRO A 22 2.59 -1.40 -7.31
C PRO A 22 2.42 -2.62 -8.23
N LEU A 23 1.21 -2.88 -8.72
CA LEU A 23 0.95 -3.97 -9.68
C LEU A 23 1.52 -3.65 -11.07
N CYS A 24 1.46 -2.39 -11.49
CA CYS A 24 1.98 -1.94 -12.77
C CYS A 24 3.49 -1.66 -12.74
N GLU A 25 4.01 -1.15 -11.61
CA GLU A 25 5.41 -0.72 -11.43
C GLU A 25 6.11 -1.48 -10.28
N PRO A 26 6.34 -2.79 -10.42
CA PRO A 26 6.84 -3.63 -9.33
C PRO A 26 8.29 -3.30 -8.92
N LYS A 27 9.07 -2.65 -9.79
CA LYS A 27 10.49 -2.35 -9.57
C LYS A 27 10.74 -0.99 -8.90
N SER A 28 9.76 -0.08 -8.96
CA SER A 28 9.90 1.34 -8.58
C SER A 28 8.69 1.87 -7.82
N ALA A 29 8.03 1.00 -7.04
CA ALA A 29 6.84 1.34 -6.25
C ALA A 29 7.18 2.32 -5.09
N THR A 30 7.31 3.61 -5.42
CA THR A 30 7.54 4.71 -4.48
C THR A 30 6.41 5.74 -4.59
N CYS A 31 6.08 6.42 -3.49
CA CYS A 31 5.07 7.49 -3.50
C CYS A 31 5.46 8.63 -4.44
N THR A 32 6.77 8.90 -4.60
CA THR A 32 7.30 9.89 -5.54
C THR A 32 7.03 9.47 -6.99
N HIS A 33 7.29 8.20 -7.33
CA HIS A 33 7.04 7.74 -8.68
C HIS A 33 5.53 7.68 -9.00
N LEU A 34 4.69 7.31 -8.03
CA LEU A 34 3.23 7.47 -8.18
C LEU A 34 2.84 8.93 -8.43
N SER A 35 3.47 9.86 -7.73
CA SER A 35 3.20 11.30 -7.85
C SER A 35 3.50 11.82 -9.26
N GLU A 36 4.62 11.37 -9.86
CA GLU A 36 5.01 11.69 -11.25
C GLU A 36 3.98 11.18 -12.27
N LEU A 37 3.43 9.98 -12.04
CA LEU A 37 2.47 9.35 -12.96
C LEU A 37 1.03 9.86 -12.81
N SER A 38 0.69 10.49 -11.69
CA SER A 38 -0.70 10.79 -11.35
C SER A 38 -1.02 12.26 -11.11
N ASP A 39 -0.10 13.15 -11.51
CA ASP A 39 -0.20 14.62 -11.44
C ASP A 39 -0.69 15.13 -10.07
N MET A 40 -0.23 14.46 -9.01
CA MET A 40 -0.52 14.81 -7.62
C MET A 40 0.79 14.86 -6.85
N SER A 41 0.86 15.58 -5.73
CA SER A 41 2.08 15.58 -4.93
C SER A 41 2.25 14.26 -4.17
N HIS A 42 3.50 13.81 -3.99
CA HIS A 42 3.81 12.62 -3.18
C HIS A 42 3.32 12.76 -1.73
N ASP A 43 3.27 14.00 -1.19
CA ASP A 43 2.68 14.29 0.11
C ASP A 43 1.20 13.93 0.19
N ARG A 44 0.43 14.08 -0.90
CA ARG A 44 -0.98 13.65 -0.94
C ARG A 44 -1.11 12.14 -0.81
N VAL A 45 -0.24 11.38 -1.49
CA VAL A 45 -0.19 9.92 -1.37
C VAL A 45 0.18 9.53 0.06
N ASN A 46 1.20 10.14 0.65
CA ASN A 46 1.60 9.88 2.03
C ASN A 46 0.49 10.22 3.03
N CYS A 47 -0.18 11.36 2.84
CA CYS A 47 -1.31 11.78 3.66
C CYS A 47 -2.47 10.78 3.55
N PHE A 48 -2.79 10.30 2.36
CA PHE A 48 -3.78 9.25 2.16
C PHE A 48 -3.44 7.99 2.96
N LEU A 49 -2.23 7.44 2.77
CA LEU A 49 -1.79 6.21 3.45
C LEU A 49 -1.84 6.35 4.98
N GLN A 50 -1.36 7.48 5.51
CA GLN A 50 -1.34 7.74 6.96
C GLN A 50 -2.73 8.01 7.53
N ARG A 51 -3.58 8.72 6.80
CA ARG A 51 -4.92 9.11 7.26
C ARG A 51 -5.88 7.94 7.25
N GLU A 52 -5.95 7.24 6.13
CA GLU A 52 -6.79 6.05 5.96
C GLU A 52 -6.19 4.83 6.69
N ASN A 53 -4.95 4.96 7.16
CA ASN A 53 -4.23 3.92 7.89
C ASN A 53 -4.20 2.63 7.06
N VAL A 54 -3.86 2.77 5.78
CA VAL A 54 -3.82 1.68 4.81
C VAL A 54 -2.76 0.67 5.25
N ALA A 55 -3.19 -0.52 5.63
CA ALA A 55 -2.32 -1.62 6.01
C ALA A 55 -2.07 -2.55 4.82
N PRO A 56 -0.96 -3.32 4.83
CA PRO A 56 -0.74 -4.37 3.83
C PRO A 56 -1.91 -5.35 3.69
N LYS A 57 -2.62 -5.61 4.79
CA LYS A 57 -3.82 -6.46 4.78
C LYS A 57 -4.95 -5.87 3.92
N ASP A 58 -5.12 -4.56 3.92
CA ASP A 58 -6.18 -3.90 3.16
C ASP A 58 -5.91 -4.03 1.65
N LEU A 59 -4.64 -3.91 1.25
CA LEU A 59 -4.19 -4.20 -0.13
C LEU A 59 -4.47 -5.66 -0.51
N PHE A 60 -4.16 -6.61 0.38
CA PHE A 60 -4.42 -8.02 0.11
C PHE A 60 -5.92 -8.29 -0.03
N LEU A 61 -6.76 -7.80 0.88
CA LEU A 61 -8.21 -8.03 0.85
C LEU A 61 -8.86 -7.50 -0.42
N GLU A 62 -8.44 -6.32 -0.84
CA GLU A 62 -8.94 -5.68 -2.06
C GLU A 62 -8.49 -6.45 -3.32
N ALA A 63 -7.28 -7.05 -3.33
CA ALA A 63 -6.86 -7.96 -4.40
C ALA A 63 -7.60 -9.32 -4.34
N ALA A 64 -7.75 -9.87 -3.14
CA ALA A 64 -8.42 -11.14 -2.86
C ALA A 64 -9.89 -11.13 -3.31
N ALA A 65 -10.58 -9.99 -3.18
CA ALA A 65 -11.94 -9.81 -3.68
C ALA A 65 -12.07 -10.00 -5.22
N ARG A 66 -10.96 -9.96 -5.95
CA ARG A 66 -10.90 -10.16 -7.41
C ARG A 66 -10.38 -11.54 -7.81
N LEU A 67 -10.09 -12.41 -6.85
CA LEU A 67 -9.56 -13.76 -7.07
C LEU A 67 -10.60 -14.82 -6.66
N ILE A 68 -10.53 -15.99 -7.29
CA ILE A 68 -11.25 -17.18 -6.83
C ILE A 68 -10.37 -17.86 -5.80
N LEU A 69 -10.80 -17.89 -4.54
CA LEU A 69 -10.04 -18.47 -3.42
C LEU A 69 -10.48 -19.90 -3.07
N GLU A 70 -11.39 -20.48 -3.84
CA GLU A 70 -11.96 -21.82 -3.61
C GLU A 70 -11.49 -22.81 -4.69
N GLY A 71 -11.23 -24.06 -4.29
CA GLY A 71 -10.90 -25.16 -5.21
C GLY A 71 -9.52 -25.10 -5.88
N GLY A 72 -8.65 -24.17 -5.46
CA GLY A 72 -7.29 -24.01 -5.99
C GLY A 72 -6.19 -24.61 -5.09
N THR A 73 -4.95 -24.50 -5.56
CA THR A 73 -3.74 -24.87 -4.81
C THR A 73 -3.04 -23.61 -4.31
N LEU A 74 -2.78 -23.53 -3.00
CA LEU A 74 -2.05 -22.42 -2.38
C LEU A 74 -0.54 -22.74 -2.34
N PHE A 75 0.27 -21.90 -2.97
CA PHE A 75 1.72 -21.87 -2.79
C PHE A 75 2.07 -20.74 -1.83
N VAL A 76 2.78 -21.06 -0.75
CA VAL A 76 3.20 -20.11 0.28
C VAL A 76 4.71 -19.95 0.21
N ASP A 77 5.17 -18.70 0.28
CA ASP A 77 6.58 -18.32 0.31
C ASP A 77 6.86 -17.54 1.61
N ASP A 78 7.92 -17.89 2.33
CA ASP A 78 8.30 -17.29 3.62
C ASP A 78 9.48 -16.30 3.48
N THR A 79 9.70 -15.77 2.26
CA THR A 79 10.78 -14.81 1.99
C THR A 79 10.74 -13.63 2.95
N VAL A 80 11.86 -13.43 3.65
CA VAL A 80 12.10 -12.25 4.49
C VAL A 80 12.72 -11.15 3.63
N ARG A 81 12.13 -9.96 3.67
CA ARG A 81 12.72 -8.78 3.01
C ARG A 81 13.81 -8.18 3.89
N ASP A 82 15.07 -8.40 3.53
CA ASP A 82 16.19 -7.71 4.16
C ASP A 82 16.05 -6.20 3.96
N LYS A 83 16.03 -5.45 5.07
CA LYS A 83 15.94 -4.00 5.08
C LYS A 83 17.24 -3.45 5.66
N PRO A 84 18.25 -3.14 4.81
CA PRO A 84 19.61 -2.83 5.26
C PRO A 84 19.72 -1.61 6.18
N TYR A 85 18.68 -0.77 6.25
CA TYR A 85 18.62 0.44 7.08
C TYR A 85 17.63 0.35 8.24
N THR A 86 17.24 -0.85 8.67
CA THR A 86 16.41 -1.00 9.87
C THR A 86 17.33 -0.91 11.09
N PRO A 87 17.18 0.09 11.99
CA PRO A 87 17.94 0.09 13.22
C PRO A 87 17.62 -1.20 13.99
N ILE A 88 18.66 -1.95 14.35
CA ILE A 88 18.54 -3.13 15.19
C ILE A 88 17.88 -2.64 16.48
N THR A 89 16.61 -2.98 16.67
CA THR A 89 15.95 -2.76 17.95
C THR A 89 16.51 -3.84 18.87
N GLN A 90 17.54 -3.48 19.64
CA GLN A 90 18.06 -4.36 20.68
C GLN A 90 16.94 -4.58 21.69
N LEU A 91 16.51 -5.84 21.82
CA LEU A 91 15.63 -6.34 22.88
C LEU A 91 16.47 -6.72 24.09
#